data_AF-A0AAD7RF33-F1
#
_entry.id   AF-A0AAD7RF33-F1
#
_cell.length_a   1.000
_cell.length_b   1.000
_cell.length_c   1.000
_cell.angle_alpha   90.00
_cell.angle_beta   90.00
_cell.angle_gamma   90.00
#
_symmetry.space_group_name_H-M   'P 1'
#
loop_
_entity.id
_entity.type
_entity.pdbx_description
1 polymer ?
#
loop_
_entity_poly.entity_id
_entity_poly.type
_entity_poly.pdbx_seq_one_letter_code
_entity_poly.pdbx_strand_id
1 'polypeptide(L)'
;MHFILDRVSQGSEEFDEEQNNLGEYEGDRNEAGERHGVGKAVLPSGDTYQGQYENGKRSGQGTYRFKNGARYVGEYDGNRKHGQGTFYYPDGSTYEGGWVEDQRQGHGVYTYANGDVYDGEWLRHQRHGQGTYTYQDTGSRYVGTWGAGKMEAAGEFIHLNHRYQGTFASNNPSGLGKFVFDIGCEQHGEFTQEDQDVGDGEDDEPINATVLKWRPMSITGHTLLTPGGGAEESVLPRPWEGEGGGEGGDDRDGGGGEGGGDCDGGGGEGGGDGDGGGGEGGGDCDGGGEGGHHGD
;
A
#
# COMPACT_ATOMS: atom_id res chain seq x y z
N MET A 1 -18.20 16.36 85.72
CA MET A 1 -18.75 16.66 84.38
C MET A 1 -17.60 17.20 83.53
N HIS A 2 -17.29 16.55 82.39
CA HIS A 2 -16.63 17.08 81.17
C HIS A 2 -15.27 17.82 81.35
N PHE A 3 -14.12 17.47 80.75
CA PHE A 3 -13.78 16.93 79.42
C PHE A 3 -12.41 16.21 79.50
N ILE A 4 -12.20 15.12 78.75
CA ILE A 4 -10.87 14.68 78.30
C ILE A 4 -10.98 14.34 76.82
N LEU A 5 -10.06 14.92 76.04
CA LEU A 5 -9.78 14.66 74.63
C LEU A 5 -9.21 13.24 74.49
N ASP A 6 -9.81 12.42 73.64
CA ASP A 6 -9.05 11.48 72.81
C ASP A 6 -9.95 10.91 71.71
N ARG A 7 -9.53 11.10 70.46
CA ARG A 7 -9.86 10.16 69.39
C ARG A 7 -8.78 10.24 68.31
N VAL A 8 -7.74 9.45 68.52
CA VAL A 8 -7.01 8.82 67.41
C VAL A 8 -7.90 7.71 66.88
N SER A 9 -8.23 7.71 65.59
CA SER A 9 -8.63 6.50 64.87
C SER A 9 -8.56 6.76 63.36
N GLN A 10 -7.47 6.25 62.78
CA GLN A 10 -7.43 5.53 61.50
C GLN A 10 -8.25 6.12 60.34
N GLY A 11 -7.56 6.88 59.49
CA GLY A 11 -7.83 6.91 58.05
C GLY A 11 -6.67 6.22 57.34
N SER A 12 -6.52 4.91 57.57
CA SER A 12 -5.54 4.07 56.90
C SER A 12 -6.06 3.63 55.54
N GLU A 13 -5.32 4.00 54.50
CA GLU A 13 -4.87 3.06 53.46
C GLU A 13 -5.94 2.37 52.59
N GLU A 14 -7.00 3.08 52.18
CA GLU A 14 -7.85 2.65 51.06
C GLU A 14 -7.66 3.59 49.86
N PHE A 15 -6.47 3.61 49.25
CA PHE A 15 -6.28 4.37 48.00
C PHE A 15 -5.26 3.81 47.00
N ASP A 16 -4.83 2.55 47.12
CA ASP A 16 -3.82 2.00 46.18
C ASP A 16 -4.01 0.54 45.74
N GLU A 17 -5.20 -0.06 45.91
CA GLU A 17 -5.43 -1.46 45.48
C GLU A 17 -6.00 -1.61 44.05
N GLU A 18 -6.32 -0.52 43.35
CA GLU A 18 -6.72 -0.57 41.93
C GLU A 18 -5.54 -0.41 40.95
N GLN A 19 -4.32 -0.15 41.44
CA GLN A 19 -3.14 -0.09 40.59
C GLN A 19 -2.57 -1.50 40.35
N ASN A 20 -2.38 -1.86 39.06
CA ASN A 20 -1.47 -2.92 38.60
C ASN A 20 -1.89 -4.39 38.73
N ASN A 21 -3.10 -4.77 38.32
CA ASN A 21 -3.26 -6.14 37.81
C ASN A 21 -2.58 -6.27 36.44
N LEU A 22 -1.25 -6.31 36.40
CA LEU A 22 -0.46 -6.51 35.17
C LEU A 22 -0.45 -7.98 34.72
N GLY A 23 -1.18 -8.84 35.42
CA GLY A 23 -1.19 -10.29 35.24
C GLY A 23 0.03 -10.98 35.83
N GLU A 24 0.08 -12.31 35.70
CA GLU A 24 1.16 -13.16 36.20
C GLU A 24 2.45 -12.93 35.42
N TYR A 25 3.60 -12.94 36.10
CA TYR A 25 4.90 -12.76 35.47
C TYR A 25 5.94 -13.68 36.10
N GLU A 26 6.67 -14.39 35.24
CA GLU A 26 7.81 -15.24 35.55
C GLU A 26 9.04 -14.69 34.82
N GLY A 27 9.99 -14.13 35.58
CA GLY A 27 11.21 -13.53 35.04
C GLY A 27 11.92 -12.63 36.05
N ASP A 28 13.02 -12.04 35.63
CA ASP A 28 13.82 -11.14 36.47
C ASP A 28 13.12 -9.79 36.70
N ARG A 29 13.52 -9.11 37.78
CA ARG A 29 13.01 -7.78 38.12
C ARG A 29 14.18 -6.84 38.44
N ASN A 30 14.01 -5.55 38.15
CA ASN A 30 14.98 -4.53 38.51
C ASN A 30 14.83 -4.11 40.00
N GLU A 31 15.68 -3.19 40.46
CA GLU A 31 15.67 -2.69 41.86
C GLU A 31 14.34 -2.01 42.25
N ALA A 32 13.61 -1.46 41.29
CA ALA A 32 12.29 -0.86 41.49
C ALA A 32 11.16 -1.91 41.53
N GLY A 33 11.47 -3.20 41.36
CA GLY A 33 10.50 -4.29 41.34
C GLY A 33 9.74 -4.44 40.02
N GLU A 34 10.16 -3.73 38.97
CA GLU A 34 9.57 -3.78 37.63
C GLU A 34 10.12 -4.97 36.83
N ARG A 35 9.34 -5.47 35.86
CA ARG A 35 9.75 -6.55 34.95
C ARG A 35 11.02 -6.14 34.19
N HIS A 36 12.02 -7.02 34.16
CA HIS A 36 13.30 -6.72 33.52
C HIS A 36 13.96 -8.00 32.97
N GLY A 37 14.77 -7.88 31.93
CA GLY A 37 15.42 -9.03 31.32
C GLY A 37 14.43 -9.93 30.57
N VAL A 38 14.71 -11.22 30.47
CA VAL A 38 13.83 -12.17 29.77
C VAL A 38 12.78 -12.69 30.74
N GLY A 39 11.52 -12.67 30.32
CA GLY A 39 10.43 -13.24 31.10
C GLY A 39 9.20 -13.61 30.29
N LYS A 40 8.25 -14.22 30.98
CA LYS A 40 6.95 -14.62 30.46
C LYS A 40 5.85 -13.99 31.30
N ALA A 41 4.90 -13.33 30.64
CA ALA A 41 3.72 -12.75 31.27
C ALA A 41 2.43 -13.38 30.73
N VAL A 42 1.47 -13.62 31.62
CA VAL A 42 0.06 -13.89 31.28
C VAL A 42 -0.72 -12.64 31.68
N LEU A 43 -1.23 -11.92 30.71
CA LEU A 43 -1.95 -10.66 30.92
C LEU A 43 -3.39 -10.92 31.40
N PRO A 44 -4.05 -9.97 32.08
CA PRO A 44 -5.43 -10.13 32.52
C PRO A 44 -6.42 -10.41 31.38
N SER A 45 -6.10 -9.96 30.17
CA SER A 45 -6.87 -10.26 28.96
C SER A 45 -6.85 -11.75 28.58
N GLY A 46 -5.91 -12.53 29.13
CA GLY A 46 -5.59 -13.89 28.71
C GLY A 46 -4.53 -13.97 27.60
N ASP A 47 -4.03 -12.82 27.13
CA ASP A 47 -2.90 -12.78 26.21
C ASP A 47 -1.61 -13.21 26.91
N THR A 48 -0.63 -13.67 26.14
CA THR A 48 0.68 -14.02 26.69
C THR A 48 1.79 -13.30 25.96
N TYR A 49 2.79 -12.85 26.71
CA TYR A 49 4.03 -12.33 26.16
C TYR A 49 5.21 -13.13 26.70
N GLN A 50 6.15 -13.45 25.83
CA GLN A 50 7.43 -14.04 26.20
C GLN A 50 8.53 -13.31 25.46
N GLY A 51 9.44 -12.67 26.20
CA GLY A 51 10.49 -11.87 25.58
C GLY A 51 11.21 -10.99 26.57
N GLN A 52 11.94 -10.03 26.02
CA GLN A 52 12.70 -9.06 26.77
C GLN A 52 11.79 -7.96 27.36
N TYR A 53 12.16 -7.51 28.55
CA TYR A 53 11.58 -6.41 29.29
C TYR A 53 12.67 -5.44 29.74
N GLU A 54 12.34 -4.15 29.71
CA GLU A 54 13.18 -3.07 30.23
C GLU A 54 12.28 -2.06 30.96
N ASN A 55 12.59 -1.80 32.23
CA ASN A 55 11.85 -0.88 33.11
C ASN A 55 10.32 -1.10 33.05
N GLY A 56 9.90 -2.37 33.20
CA GLY A 56 8.49 -2.76 33.19
C GLY A 56 7.84 -2.84 31.80
N LYS A 57 8.52 -2.40 30.73
CA LYS A 57 7.99 -2.37 29.36
C LYS A 57 8.59 -3.48 28.51
N ARG A 58 7.84 -3.98 27.53
CA ARG A 58 8.37 -4.89 26.50
C ARG A 58 9.40 -4.13 25.67
N SER A 59 10.57 -4.72 25.50
CA SER A 59 11.71 -4.15 24.77
C SER A 59 12.43 -5.29 24.06
N GLY A 60 13.18 -5.02 22.99
CA GLY A 60 13.95 -6.03 22.26
C GLY A 60 13.08 -7.14 21.66
N GLN A 61 13.63 -8.35 21.56
CA GLN A 61 12.94 -9.48 20.92
C GLN A 61 11.87 -10.09 21.84
N GLY A 62 10.70 -10.35 21.28
CA GLY A 62 9.60 -10.99 21.99
C GLY A 62 8.57 -11.66 21.09
N THR A 63 7.77 -12.54 21.70
CA THR A 63 6.60 -13.16 21.10
C THR A 63 5.37 -12.79 21.91
N TYR A 64 4.39 -12.16 21.26
CA TYR A 64 3.08 -11.88 21.85
C TYR A 64 2.03 -12.77 21.19
N ARG A 65 1.29 -13.53 22.00
CA ARG A 65 0.19 -14.38 21.54
C ARG A 65 -1.10 -13.80 22.08
N PHE A 66 -1.97 -13.43 21.15
CA PHE A 66 -3.28 -12.89 21.45
C PHE A 66 -4.25 -14.03 21.71
N LYS A 67 -5.19 -13.84 22.64
CA LYS A 67 -6.26 -14.81 22.93
C LYS A 67 -7.13 -15.11 21.70
N ASN A 68 -7.24 -14.17 20.76
CA ASN A 68 -7.97 -14.34 19.50
C ASN A 68 -7.26 -15.22 18.46
N GLY A 69 -6.06 -15.76 18.77
CA GLY A 69 -5.29 -16.61 17.88
C GLY A 69 -4.20 -15.89 17.09
N ALA A 70 -4.21 -14.55 17.04
CA ALA A 70 -3.14 -13.79 16.41
C ALA A 70 -1.82 -13.96 17.17
N ARG A 71 -0.71 -13.72 16.48
CA ARG A 71 0.63 -13.75 17.10
C ARG A 71 1.57 -12.77 16.44
N TYR A 72 2.33 -12.04 17.23
CA TYR A 72 3.48 -11.27 16.77
C TYR A 72 4.77 -11.90 17.27
N VAL A 73 5.79 -11.96 16.42
CA VAL A 73 7.17 -12.33 16.76
C VAL A 73 8.08 -11.27 16.18
N GLY A 74 8.82 -10.56 17.01
CA GLY A 74 9.74 -9.54 16.53
C GLY A 74 10.17 -8.59 17.62
N GLU A 75 10.66 -7.44 17.19
CA GLU A 75 11.19 -6.41 18.07
C GLU A 75 10.07 -5.56 18.71
N TYR A 76 10.35 -5.10 19.92
CA TYR A 76 9.55 -4.19 20.71
C TYR A 76 10.41 -3.02 21.17
N ASP A 77 9.81 -1.84 21.22
CA ASP A 77 10.36 -0.65 21.89
C ASP A 77 9.26 -0.01 22.74
N GLY A 78 9.49 0.05 24.05
CA GLY A 78 8.57 0.69 24.99
C GLY A 78 7.13 0.20 24.88
N ASN A 79 6.90 -1.12 24.90
CA ASN A 79 5.59 -1.79 24.71
C ASN A 79 5.01 -1.83 23.30
N ARG A 80 5.62 -1.18 22.32
CA ARG A 80 5.12 -1.11 20.94
C ARG A 80 5.96 -2.00 20.02
N LYS A 81 5.36 -2.61 19.01
CA LYS A 81 6.10 -3.31 17.95
C LYS A 81 6.98 -2.29 17.23
N HIS A 82 8.24 -2.65 17.04
CA HIS A 82 9.23 -1.81 16.39
C HIS A 82 10.20 -2.70 15.59
N GLY A 83 11.06 -2.14 14.75
CA GLY A 83 12.12 -2.90 14.07
C GLY A 83 11.56 -3.93 13.09
N GLN A 84 12.14 -5.12 13.06
CA GLN A 84 11.66 -6.23 12.23
C GLN A 84 10.73 -7.16 13.01
N GLY A 85 9.69 -7.65 12.35
CA GLY A 85 8.79 -8.62 12.96
C GLY A 85 7.81 -9.27 12.00
N THR A 86 7.34 -10.44 12.39
CA THR A 86 6.30 -11.21 11.71
C THR A 86 5.02 -11.19 12.52
N PHE A 87 3.92 -10.75 11.91
CA PHE A 87 2.58 -10.86 12.46
C PHE A 87 1.79 -11.95 11.73
N TYR A 88 1.24 -12.87 12.49
CA TYR A 88 0.36 -13.95 12.05
C TYR A 88 -1.06 -13.58 12.45
N TYR A 89 -1.93 -13.40 11.46
CA TYR A 89 -3.32 -13.03 11.68
C TYR A 89 -4.21 -14.27 11.87
N PRO A 90 -5.36 -14.15 12.55
CA PRO A 90 -6.26 -15.28 12.79
C PRO A 90 -6.87 -15.88 11.53
N ASP A 91 -6.99 -15.09 10.46
CA ASP A 91 -7.50 -15.52 9.15
C ASP A 91 -6.48 -16.34 8.34
N GLY A 92 -5.26 -16.50 8.84
CA GLY A 92 -4.16 -17.19 8.17
C GLY A 92 -3.25 -16.27 7.35
N SER A 93 -3.58 -14.98 7.21
CA SER A 93 -2.68 -14.01 6.58
C SER A 93 -1.44 -13.76 7.44
N THR A 94 -0.36 -13.33 6.80
CA THR A 94 0.90 -13.01 7.47
C THR A 94 1.48 -11.71 6.95
N TYR A 95 2.13 -10.96 7.84
CA TYR A 95 3.00 -9.85 7.47
C TYR A 95 4.39 -10.08 8.03
N GLU A 96 5.42 -9.92 7.21
CA GLU A 96 6.82 -9.95 7.60
C GLU A 96 7.50 -8.67 7.10
N GLY A 97 8.03 -7.86 8.01
CA GLY A 97 8.74 -6.65 7.61
C GLY A 97 8.90 -5.64 8.72
N GLY A 98 9.06 -4.38 8.31
CA GLY A 98 9.31 -3.26 9.21
C GLY A 98 8.09 -2.81 10.02
N TRP A 99 8.35 -2.45 11.26
CA TRP A 99 7.39 -1.90 12.23
C TRP A 99 7.94 -0.63 12.86
N VAL A 100 7.07 0.38 13.00
CA VAL A 100 7.36 1.62 13.72
C VAL A 100 6.13 1.97 14.55
N GLU A 101 6.29 1.98 15.89
CA GLU A 101 5.23 2.36 16.83
C GLU A 101 3.91 1.61 16.58
N ASP A 102 3.97 0.28 16.56
CA ASP A 102 2.86 -0.63 16.26
C ASP A 102 2.34 -0.64 14.81
N GLN A 103 2.87 0.24 13.94
CA GLN A 103 2.46 0.37 12.55
C GLN A 103 3.39 -0.35 11.58
N ARG A 104 2.83 -0.98 10.55
CA ARG A 104 3.64 -1.50 9.44
C ARG A 104 4.24 -0.32 8.69
N GLN A 105 5.56 -0.30 8.54
CA GLN A 105 6.27 0.81 7.90
C GLN A 105 7.62 0.35 7.34
N GLY A 106 8.02 0.93 6.20
CA GLY A 106 9.21 0.51 5.46
C GLY A 106 8.89 -0.66 4.54
N HIS A 107 9.86 -1.51 4.25
CA HIS A 107 9.64 -2.67 3.39
C HIS A 107 9.00 -3.85 4.15
N GLY A 108 8.08 -4.56 3.50
CA GLY A 108 7.48 -5.76 4.07
C GLY A 108 6.68 -6.58 3.07
N VAL A 109 6.58 -7.88 3.36
CA VAL A 109 5.82 -8.87 2.60
C VAL A 109 4.55 -9.19 3.35
N TYR A 110 3.40 -9.06 2.69
CA TYR A 110 2.10 -9.47 3.21
C TYR A 110 1.54 -10.61 2.35
N THR A 111 1.33 -11.76 2.98
CA THR A 111 0.65 -12.91 2.35
C THR A 111 -0.79 -12.92 2.83
N TYR A 112 -1.73 -12.76 1.91
CA TYR A 112 -3.15 -12.76 2.19
C TYR A 112 -3.67 -14.19 2.41
N ALA A 113 -4.83 -14.33 3.06
CA ALA A 113 -5.44 -15.63 3.31
C ALA A 113 -5.82 -16.40 2.01
N ASN A 114 -6.10 -15.67 0.92
CA ASN A 114 -6.34 -16.24 -0.41
C ASN A 114 -5.04 -16.67 -1.13
N GLY A 115 -3.87 -16.42 -0.51
CA GLY A 115 -2.56 -16.73 -1.09
C GLY A 115 -1.97 -15.61 -1.93
N ASP A 116 -2.69 -14.52 -2.18
CA ASP A 116 -2.11 -13.34 -2.84
C ASP A 116 -0.94 -12.81 -2.00
N VAL A 117 0.00 -12.15 -2.67
CA VAL A 117 1.19 -11.61 -2.02
C VAL A 117 1.41 -10.17 -2.43
N TYR A 118 1.57 -9.29 -1.46
CA TYR A 118 2.16 -7.97 -1.65
C TYR A 118 3.58 -7.95 -1.11
N ASP A 119 4.55 -7.56 -1.93
CA ASP A 119 5.95 -7.37 -1.57
C ASP A 119 6.35 -5.94 -1.95
N GLY A 120 6.55 -5.07 -0.96
CA GLY A 120 6.87 -3.68 -1.23
C GLY A 120 6.89 -2.77 -0.02
N GLU A 121 6.80 -1.47 -0.28
CA GLU A 121 6.85 -0.43 0.74
C GLU A 121 5.49 -0.24 1.44
N TRP A 122 5.57 0.12 2.72
CA TRP A 122 4.46 0.35 3.63
C TRP A 122 4.65 1.68 4.34
N LEU A 123 3.54 2.40 4.51
CA LEU A 123 3.48 3.63 5.29
C LEU A 123 2.20 3.61 6.13
N ARG A 124 2.33 3.63 7.45
CA ARG A 124 1.20 3.68 8.39
C ARG A 124 0.12 2.65 8.06
N HIS A 125 0.52 1.37 8.01
CA HIS A 125 -0.34 0.23 7.65
C HIS A 125 -0.82 0.13 6.20
N GLN A 126 -0.55 1.12 5.34
CA GLN A 126 -1.00 1.12 3.94
C GLN A 126 0.14 0.74 3.01
N ARG A 127 -0.19 0.02 1.92
CA ARG A 127 0.73 -0.15 0.79
C ARG A 127 1.05 1.22 0.22
N HIS A 128 2.33 1.49 0.02
CA HIS A 128 2.82 2.79 -0.42
C HIS A 128 4.07 2.61 -1.28
N GLY A 129 4.49 3.66 -2.00
CA GLY A 129 5.75 3.67 -2.72
C GLY A 129 5.84 2.58 -3.79
N GLN A 130 6.97 1.87 -3.90
CA GLN A 130 7.12 0.79 -4.86
C GLN A 130 6.71 -0.57 -4.28
N GLY A 131 6.02 -1.39 -5.08
CA GLY A 131 5.64 -2.74 -4.66
C GLY A 131 5.13 -3.62 -5.78
N THR A 132 5.19 -4.93 -5.52
CA THR A 132 4.67 -5.98 -6.39
C THR A 132 3.47 -6.65 -5.71
N TYR A 133 2.33 -6.72 -6.39
CA TYR A 133 1.19 -7.53 -5.96
C TYR A 133 1.04 -8.72 -6.91
N THR A 134 1.07 -9.93 -6.37
CA THR A 134 0.92 -11.19 -7.12
C THR A 134 -0.40 -11.84 -6.75
N TYR A 135 -1.22 -12.11 -7.77
CA TYR A 135 -2.49 -12.81 -7.65
C TYR A 135 -2.23 -14.31 -7.73
N GLN A 136 -2.54 -15.05 -6.66
CA GLN A 136 -2.21 -16.47 -6.58
C GLN A 136 -2.97 -17.29 -7.63
N ASP A 137 -4.25 -17.00 -7.82
CA ASP A 137 -5.14 -17.79 -8.66
C ASP A 137 -4.77 -17.72 -10.15
N THR A 138 -4.26 -16.57 -10.60
CA THR A 138 -3.98 -16.31 -12.01
C THR A 138 -2.49 -16.27 -12.34
N GLY A 139 -1.63 -16.13 -11.32
CA GLY A 139 -0.22 -15.81 -11.48
C GLY A 139 0.05 -14.42 -12.06
N SER A 140 -1.00 -13.60 -12.24
CA SER A 140 -0.84 -12.21 -12.68
C SER A 140 -0.12 -11.42 -11.60
N ARG A 141 0.58 -10.36 -12.00
CA ARG A 141 1.16 -9.44 -11.03
C ARG A 141 1.14 -8.00 -11.51
N TYR A 142 0.92 -7.10 -10.58
CA TYR A 142 1.18 -5.68 -10.74
C TYR A 142 2.55 -5.34 -10.14
N VAL A 143 3.36 -4.59 -10.86
CA VAL A 143 4.65 -4.05 -10.41
C VAL A 143 4.62 -2.54 -10.64
N GLY A 144 4.63 -1.73 -9.59
CA GLY A 144 4.59 -0.29 -9.78
C GLY A 144 4.38 0.49 -8.51
N THR A 145 3.87 1.71 -8.69
CA THR A 145 3.68 2.67 -7.61
C THR A 145 2.36 2.42 -6.88
N TRP A 146 2.38 2.61 -5.57
CA TRP A 146 1.25 2.46 -4.66
C TRP A 146 1.07 3.75 -3.86
N GLY A 147 -0.18 4.21 -3.74
CA GLY A 147 -0.57 5.36 -2.94
C GLY A 147 -1.81 5.03 -2.13
N ALA A 148 -1.75 5.20 -0.81
CA ALA A 148 -2.87 4.93 0.11
C ALA A 148 -3.55 3.57 -0.14
N GLY A 149 -2.76 2.52 -0.32
CA GLY A 149 -3.29 1.17 -0.56
C GLY A 149 -3.71 0.87 -2.01
N LYS A 150 -3.67 1.83 -2.93
CA LYS A 150 -4.12 1.69 -4.32
C LYS A 150 -2.96 1.74 -5.32
N MET A 151 -3.10 1.09 -6.47
CA MET A 151 -2.17 1.25 -7.59
C MET A 151 -2.32 2.67 -8.16
N GLU A 152 -1.20 3.37 -8.28
CA GLU A 152 -1.14 4.78 -8.69
C GLU A 152 0.07 4.99 -9.63
N ALA A 153 0.09 6.09 -10.36
CA ALA A 153 1.20 6.53 -11.21
C ALA A 153 1.73 5.41 -12.15
N ALA A 154 3.04 5.36 -12.40
CA ALA A 154 3.62 4.40 -13.32
C ALA A 154 3.62 2.97 -12.74
N GLY A 155 3.26 2.00 -13.58
CA GLY A 155 3.31 0.59 -13.25
C GLY A 155 3.17 -0.32 -14.46
N GLU A 156 3.34 -1.61 -14.20
CA GLU A 156 3.17 -2.68 -15.18
C GLU A 156 2.23 -3.75 -14.63
N PHE A 157 1.26 -4.18 -15.44
CA PHE A 157 0.42 -5.33 -15.13
C PHE A 157 0.79 -6.47 -16.06
N ILE A 158 1.24 -7.59 -15.49
CA ILE A 158 1.76 -8.74 -16.22
C ILE A 158 0.75 -9.88 -16.07
N HIS A 159 0.30 -10.42 -17.20
CA HIS A 159 -0.60 -11.57 -17.25
C HIS A 159 -0.17 -12.52 -18.36
N LEU A 160 0.15 -13.77 -18.00
CA LEU A 160 0.60 -14.80 -18.94
C LEU A 160 1.77 -14.29 -19.82
N ASN A 161 1.54 -14.15 -21.12
CA ASN A 161 2.54 -13.81 -22.13
C ASN A 161 2.51 -12.35 -22.58
N HIS A 162 1.76 -11.49 -21.89
CA HIS A 162 1.71 -10.07 -22.19
C HIS A 162 1.77 -9.23 -20.92
N ARG A 163 2.18 -7.97 -21.09
CA ARG A 163 2.14 -6.98 -20.01
C ARG A 163 1.62 -5.65 -20.53
N TYR A 164 0.80 -5.00 -19.74
CA TYR A 164 0.48 -3.59 -19.92
C TYR A 164 1.52 -2.75 -19.18
N GLN A 165 2.06 -1.72 -19.83
CA GLN A 165 2.95 -0.72 -19.24
C GLN A 165 2.28 0.65 -19.40
N GLY A 166 2.05 1.38 -18.32
CA GLY A 166 1.37 2.67 -18.39
C GLY A 166 1.15 3.31 -17.03
N THR A 167 0.17 4.20 -16.97
CA THR A 167 -0.23 4.86 -15.73
C THR A 167 -1.48 4.23 -15.12
N PHE A 168 -1.55 4.26 -13.80
CA PHE A 168 -2.65 3.76 -12.99
C PHE A 168 -3.18 4.88 -12.12
N ALA A 169 -4.48 4.88 -11.90
CA ALA A 169 -5.18 5.76 -10.97
C ALA A 169 -6.24 4.94 -10.25
N SER A 170 -6.18 4.89 -8.92
CA SER A 170 -7.12 4.16 -8.07
C SER A 170 -7.35 2.70 -8.50
N ASN A 171 -6.27 1.93 -8.66
CA ASN A 171 -6.26 0.53 -9.11
C ASN A 171 -6.59 0.28 -10.58
N ASN A 172 -6.94 1.31 -11.35
CA ASN A 172 -7.33 1.17 -12.74
C ASN A 172 -6.27 1.76 -13.68
N PRO A 173 -5.96 1.12 -14.83
CA PRO A 173 -5.13 1.74 -15.84
C PRO A 173 -5.82 3.01 -16.37
N SER A 174 -5.02 4.02 -16.68
CA SER A 174 -5.48 5.35 -17.07
C SER A 174 -4.49 6.00 -18.02
N GLY A 175 -4.97 6.75 -19.00
CA GLY A 175 -4.12 7.50 -19.90
C GLY A 175 -3.27 6.61 -20.80
N LEU A 176 -2.16 7.17 -21.29
CA LEU A 176 -1.29 6.53 -22.27
C LEU A 176 -0.60 5.30 -21.69
N GLY A 177 -0.53 4.25 -22.51
CA GLY A 177 0.23 3.06 -22.19
C GLY A 177 0.48 2.20 -23.42
N LYS A 178 1.01 1.01 -23.20
CA LYS A 178 1.21 0.01 -24.23
C LYS A 178 1.07 -1.41 -23.70
N PHE A 179 0.51 -2.28 -24.52
CA PHE A 179 0.65 -3.72 -24.34
C PHE A 179 1.92 -4.19 -25.03
N VAL A 180 2.75 -4.94 -24.31
CA VAL A 180 3.93 -5.61 -24.85
C VAL A 180 3.70 -7.11 -24.82
N PHE A 181 3.84 -7.74 -25.98
CA PHE A 181 3.67 -9.18 -26.16
C PHE A 181 5.04 -9.87 -26.26
N ASP A 182 5.10 -11.13 -25.85
CA ASP A 182 6.29 -11.98 -25.94
C ASP A 182 6.88 -12.11 -27.36
N ILE A 183 6.05 -12.02 -28.39
CA ILE A 183 6.45 -11.96 -29.81
C ILE A 183 7.16 -10.64 -30.20
N GLY A 184 7.33 -9.72 -29.25
CA GLY A 184 8.01 -8.44 -29.41
C GLY A 184 7.14 -7.33 -30.02
N CYS A 185 5.88 -7.62 -30.35
CA CYS A 185 4.94 -6.59 -30.77
C CYS A 185 4.54 -5.71 -29.58
N GLU A 186 4.42 -4.40 -29.83
CA GLU A 186 3.86 -3.43 -28.90
C GLU A 186 2.59 -2.82 -29.50
N GLN A 187 1.50 -2.77 -28.75
CA GLN A 187 0.31 -2.00 -29.11
C GLN A 187 0.21 -0.79 -28.19
N HIS A 188 0.39 0.40 -28.76
CA HIS A 188 0.26 1.66 -28.06
C HIS A 188 -1.19 2.13 -28.10
N GLY A 189 -1.62 2.79 -27.03
CA GLY A 189 -2.98 3.31 -26.93
C GLY A 189 -3.19 4.05 -25.62
N GLU A 190 -4.46 4.30 -25.32
CA GLU A 190 -4.89 5.03 -24.14
C GLU A 190 -6.04 4.30 -23.43
N PHE A 191 -6.00 4.27 -22.10
CA PHE A 191 -7.16 3.91 -21.29
C PHE A 191 -7.96 5.15 -20.90
N THR A 192 -9.27 5.13 -21.17
CA THR A 192 -10.22 6.10 -20.62
C THR A 192 -11.11 5.41 -19.59
N GLN A 193 -11.24 6.03 -18.42
CA GLN A 193 -12.14 5.61 -17.35
C GLN A 193 -13.44 6.41 -17.49
N GLU A 194 -14.56 5.73 -17.70
CA GLU A 194 -15.87 6.34 -17.79
C GLU A 194 -16.75 5.79 -16.67
N ASP A 195 -17.32 6.65 -15.84
CA ASP A 195 -18.28 6.22 -14.83
C ASP A 195 -19.62 5.97 -15.52
N GLN A 196 -20.13 4.75 -15.35
CA GLN A 196 -21.46 4.38 -15.81
C GLN A 196 -22.38 4.35 -14.60
N ASP A 197 -23.42 5.18 -14.65
CA ASP A 197 -24.55 5.14 -13.74
C ASP A 197 -25.29 3.81 -13.93
N VAL A 198 -25.21 2.93 -12.93
CA VAL A 198 -25.85 1.61 -12.96
C VAL A 198 -27.24 1.66 -12.30
N GLY A 199 -27.71 2.86 -11.95
CA GLY A 199 -28.98 3.11 -11.29
C GLY A 199 -28.87 3.18 -9.77
N ASP A 200 -30.03 3.31 -9.13
CA ASP A 200 -30.16 3.45 -7.67
C ASP A 200 -30.07 2.08 -6.98
N GLY A 201 -29.21 1.97 -5.97
CA GLY A 201 -29.09 0.79 -5.12
C GLY A 201 -30.27 0.60 -4.17
N GLU A 202 -30.22 -0.45 -3.34
CA GLU A 202 -31.32 -0.81 -2.43
C GLU A 202 -31.72 0.29 -1.42
N ASP A 203 -30.93 1.38 -1.33
CA ASP A 203 -31.14 2.55 -0.48
C ASP A 203 -31.11 3.91 -1.22
N ASP A 204 -31.48 3.96 -2.51
CA ASP A 204 -31.44 5.21 -3.34
C ASP A 204 -30.04 5.84 -3.51
N GLU A 205 -28.97 5.08 -3.22
CA GLU A 205 -27.58 5.51 -3.47
C GLU A 205 -27.16 5.14 -4.90
N PRO A 206 -26.64 6.07 -5.71
CA PRO A 206 -26.25 5.79 -7.08
C PRO A 206 -25.06 4.83 -7.11
N ILE A 207 -25.23 3.69 -7.78
CA ILE A 207 -24.15 2.73 -7.98
C ILE A 207 -23.38 3.17 -9.24
N ASN A 208 -22.21 3.75 -9.07
CA ASN A 208 -21.32 4.09 -10.18
C ASN A 208 -20.32 2.94 -10.43
N ALA A 209 -20.33 2.37 -11.64
CA ALA A 209 -19.32 1.41 -12.07
C ALA A 209 -18.33 2.06 -13.03
N THR A 210 -17.03 1.98 -12.73
CA THR A 210 -15.99 2.46 -13.64
C THR A 210 -15.80 1.47 -14.79
N VAL A 211 -16.08 1.93 -16.01
CA VAL A 211 -15.86 1.16 -17.25
C VAL A 211 -14.52 1.56 -17.85
N LEU A 212 -13.64 0.58 -18.05
CA LEU A 212 -12.33 0.77 -18.68
C LEU A 212 -12.45 0.57 -20.19
N LYS A 213 -12.07 1.59 -20.96
CA LYS A 213 -12.02 1.51 -22.43
C LYS A 213 -10.61 1.72 -22.93
N TRP A 214 -10.10 0.72 -23.67
CA TRP A 214 -8.82 0.82 -24.39
C TRP A 214 -9.04 1.38 -25.80
N ARG A 215 -8.30 2.43 -26.15
CA ARG A 215 -8.28 3.04 -27.48
C ARG A 215 -6.93 2.78 -28.14
N PRO A 216 -6.82 1.82 -29.07
CA PRO A 216 -5.56 1.53 -29.74
C PRO A 216 -5.18 2.69 -30.68
N MET A 217 -3.89 3.04 -30.72
CA MET A 217 -3.35 4.15 -31.51
C MET A 217 -2.35 3.68 -32.57
N SER A 218 -1.41 2.81 -32.19
CA SER A 218 -0.41 2.27 -33.13
C SER A 218 0.09 0.90 -32.70
N ILE A 219 0.65 0.16 -33.65
CA ILE A 219 1.30 -1.13 -33.39
C ILE A 219 2.73 -1.03 -33.89
N THR A 220 3.69 -1.35 -33.03
CA THR A 220 5.09 -1.52 -33.37
C THR A 220 5.36 -3.02 -33.46
N GLY A 221 5.77 -3.52 -34.63
CA GLY A 221 6.14 -4.93 -34.81
C GLY A 221 7.65 -5.13 -34.78
N HIS A 222 8.11 -6.34 -34.41
CA HIS A 222 9.44 -6.79 -34.78
C HIS A 222 9.46 -7.12 -36.27
N THR A 223 10.41 -6.52 -37.00
CA THR A 223 10.83 -6.98 -38.32
C THR A 223 11.21 -8.46 -38.21
N LEU A 224 10.45 -9.35 -38.85
CA LEU A 224 10.88 -10.73 -39.04
C LEU A 224 12.19 -10.68 -39.86
N LEU A 225 13.32 -11.05 -39.25
CA LEU A 225 14.49 -11.43 -40.04
C LEU A 225 14.12 -12.71 -40.79
N THR A 226 13.72 -12.57 -42.04
CA THR A 226 13.64 -13.69 -42.97
C THR A 226 15.04 -14.29 -43.10
N PRO A 227 15.26 -15.59 -42.84
CA PRO A 227 16.51 -16.24 -43.19
C PRO A 227 16.56 -16.38 -44.71
N GLY A 228 17.03 -15.34 -45.38
CA GLY A 228 17.27 -15.32 -46.82
C GLY A 228 16.50 -14.24 -47.57
N GLY A 229 17.22 -13.21 -48.01
CA GLY A 229 16.77 -12.32 -49.07
C GLY A 229 17.11 -10.86 -48.84
N GLY A 230 18.22 -10.42 -49.46
CA GLY A 230 18.47 -9.09 -50.01
C GLY A 230 17.98 -7.85 -49.24
N ALA A 231 18.94 -7.06 -48.78
CA ALA A 231 18.72 -5.67 -48.38
C ALA A 231 18.03 -4.87 -49.48
N GLU A 232 16.85 -4.28 -49.23
CA GLU A 232 16.39 -3.04 -49.87
C GLU A 232 15.47 -2.23 -48.93
N GLU A 233 15.93 -1.00 -48.70
CA GLU A 233 15.23 0.29 -48.52
C GLU A 233 14.00 0.46 -47.60
N SER A 234 14.17 1.44 -46.71
CA SER A 234 13.20 2.01 -45.78
C SER A 234 11.96 2.60 -46.47
N VAL A 235 10.77 2.15 -46.09
CA VAL A 235 9.50 2.81 -46.41
C VAL A 235 8.81 3.21 -45.09
N LEU A 236 8.60 4.51 -44.91
CA LEU A 236 7.91 5.13 -43.78
C LEU A 236 6.42 4.68 -43.70
N PRO A 237 5.79 4.68 -42.51
CA PRO A 237 4.40 4.25 -42.36
C PRO A 237 3.42 5.21 -43.03
N ARG A 238 2.41 4.65 -43.70
CA ARG A 238 1.31 5.39 -44.33
C ARG A 238 0.23 5.71 -43.29
N PRO A 239 -0.28 6.96 -43.19
CA PRO A 239 -1.49 7.24 -42.43
C PRO A 239 -2.72 6.68 -43.16
N TRP A 240 -3.72 6.27 -42.37
CA TRP A 240 -5.03 5.86 -42.84
C TRP A 240 -5.82 7.11 -43.30
N GLU A 241 -6.17 7.19 -44.59
CA GLU A 241 -6.98 8.27 -45.16
C GLU A 241 -8.38 7.75 -45.53
N GLY A 242 -9.40 8.34 -44.89
CA GLY A 242 -10.80 8.22 -45.28
C GLY A 242 -11.13 9.12 -46.46
N GLU A 243 -12.11 8.69 -47.25
CA GLU A 243 -12.57 9.31 -48.50
C GLU A 243 -13.09 10.76 -48.33
N GLY A 244 -12.75 11.63 -49.30
CA GLY A 244 -13.39 12.94 -49.48
C GLY A 244 -12.64 13.80 -50.50
N GLY A 245 -13.18 13.95 -51.71
CA GLY A 245 -12.54 14.62 -52.84
C GLY A 245 -12.64 16.16 -52.87
N GLY A 246 -12.01 16.76 -53.88
CA GLY A 246 -12.22 18.16 -54.26
C GLY A 246 -10.96 18.86 -54.76
N GLU A 247 -10.96 19.21 -56.04
CA GLU A 247 -9.89 19.88 -56.79
C GLU A 247 -9.65 21.36 -56.41
N GLY A 248 -8.43 21.86 -56.65
CA GLY A 248 -8.22 23.21 -57.21
C GLY A 248 -7.24 24.17 -56.50
N GLY A 249 -6.11 24.46 -57.17
CA GLY A 249 -5.68 25.85 -57.45
C GLY A 249 -4.61 26.54 -56.58
N ASP A 250 -3.36 26.44 -57.04
CA ASP A 250 -2.31 27.46 -57.28
C ASP A 250 -2.04 28.73 -56.40
N ASP A 251 -0.77 29.15 -56.50
CA ASP A 251 -0.16 30.48 -56.27
C ASP A 251 0.46 30.91 -54.91
N ARG A 252 1.81 30.77 -54.88
CA ARG A 252 2.86 31.81 -54.72
C ARG A 252 3.19 32.50 -53.37
N ASP A 253 4.44 32.24 -52.97
CA ASP A 253 5.58 33.16 -52.71
C ASP A 253 5.73 33.93 -51.37
N GLY A 254 7.00 34.04 -50.92
CA GLY A 254 7.49 35.21 -50.16
C GLY A 254 7.96 35.07 -48.69
N GLY A 255 9.20 34.59 -48.51
CA GLY A 255 10.29 35.33 -47.84
C GLY A 255 10.29 35.70 -46.33
N GLY A 256 11.29 35.18 -45.61
CA GLY A 256 12.30 35.99 -44.88
C GLY A 256 12.06 36.33 -43.40
N GLY A 257 13.12 36.21 -42.58
CA GLY A 257 13.26 36.98 -41.33
C GLY A 257 13.97 36.27 -40.17
N GLU A 258 15.23 36.64 -39.94
CA GLU A 258 16.11 36.23 -38.84
C GLU A 258 15.81 36.97 -37.51
N GLY A 259 16.37 36.46 -36.40
CA GLY A 259 16.55 37.14 -35.11
C GLY A 259 16.05 36.26 -33.95
N GLY A 260 16.86 35.77 -33.01
CA GLY A 260 17.99 36.39 -32.31
C GLY A 260 17.53 36.71 -30.88
N GLY A 261 18.18 36.16 -29.84
CA GLY A 261 17.86 36.53 -28.46
C GLY A 261 18.29 35.50 -27.41
N ASP A 262 19.41 35.80 -26.78
CA ASP A 262 20.11 35.07 -25.73
C ASP A 262 19.45 35.12 -24.34
N CYS A 263 20.02 34.26 -23.47
CA CYS A 263 20.00 34.12 -22.01
C CYS A 263 19.59 35.33 -21.12
N ASP A 264 18.96 35.07 -19.96
CA ASP A 264 19.64 34.97 -18.65
C ASP A 264 18.68 34.93 -17.44
N GLY A 265 19.15 34.33 -16.34
CA GLY A 265 18.72 34.57 -14.94
C GLY A 265 17.51 33.77 -14.45
N GLY A 266 17.50 33.10 -13.30
CA GLY A 266 18.42 33.12 -12.16
C GLY A 266 17.62 33.07 -10.86
N GLY A 267 17.94 32.10 -9.99
CA GLY A 267 17.88 32.21 -8.52
C GLY A 267 16.52 32.13 -7.81
N GLY A 268 16.47 31.32 -6.74
CA GLY A 268 15.45 31.46 -5.70
C GLY A 268 15.20 30.22 -4.85
N GLU A 269 16.20 29.76 -4.09
CA GLU A 269 15.99 28.91 -2.92
C GLU A 269 15.48 29.74 -1.72
N GLY A 270 14.64 29.16 -0.87
CA GLY A 270 14.58 29.53 0.55
C GLY A 270 13.20 29.60 1.22
N GLY A 271 13.04 28.82 2.30
CA GLY A 271 12.01 28.94 3.34
C GLY A 271 11.14 27.68 3.43
N GLY A 272 11.00 26.97 4.56
CA GLY A 272 11.28 27.26 5.96
C GLY A 272 10.06 26.84 6.79
N ASP A 273 10.29 26.01 7.83
CA ASP A 273 9.44 25.76 9.02
C ASP A 273 8.08 25.06 8.78
N GLY A 274 7.50 24.21 9.63
CA GLY A 274 7.71 23.85 11.03
C GLY A 274 6.34 23.45 11.62
N ASP A 275 6.34 22.46 12.52
CA ASP A 275 5.36 22.17 13.58
C ASP A 275 4.01 21.43 13.37
N GLY A 276 3.70 20.58 14.36
CA GLY A 276 2.37 20.09 14.76
C GLY A 276 2.06 18.62 14.38
N GLY A 277 1.77 17.65 15.25
CA GLY A 277 1.32 17.67 16.64
C GLY A 277 -0.06 17.00 16.79
N GLY A 278 -0.08 15.70 17.16
CA GLY A 278 -1.15 15.06 17.96
C GLY A 278 -2.39 14.45 17.28
N GLY A 279 -2.80 13.26 17.76
CA GLY A 279 -4.23 12.91 17.94
C GLY A 279 -4.79 11.68 17.20
N GLU A 280 -4.58 10.48 17.77
CA GLU A 280 -5.56 9.41 18.10
C GLU A 280 -6.72 8.94 17.16
N GLY A 281 -6.89 7.60 17.13
CA GLY A 281 -8.14 6.84 16.85
C GLY A 281 -8.28 6.36 15.39
N GLY A 282 -8.52 5.11 15.02
CA GLY A 282 -9.11 3.95 15.69
C GLY A 282 -10.31 3.46 14.86
N GLY A 283 -10.28 2.22 14.36
CA GLY A 283 -11.31 1.62 13.47
C GLY A 283 -11.13 2.07 12.02
N ASP A 284 -11.32 1.26 10.97
CA ASP A 284 -12.38 0.29 10.81
C ASP A 284 -12.00 -0.92 9.96
N CYS A 285 -12.80 -1.94 10.20
CA CYS A 285 -12.81 -3.26 9.62
C CYS A 285 -13.39 -3.20 8.21
N ASP A 286 -12.65 -3.61 7.17
CA ASP A 286 -13.29 -3.94 5.91
C ASP A 286 -13.73 -5.40 5.96
N GLY A 287 -15.05 -5.56 6.03
CA GLY A 287 -15.75 -6.83 6.13
C GLY A 287 -15.56 -7.68 4.89
N GLY A 288 -15.28 -8.96 5.14
CA GLY A 288 -15.53 -10.03 4.19
C GLY A 288 -16.93 -10.63 4.39
N GLY A 289 -17.43 -11.24 3.32
CA GLY A 289 -18.50 -12.26 3.33
C GLY A 289 -19.88 -11.72 2.91
N GLU A 290 -20.70 -12.43 2.13
CA GLU A 290 -20.70 -13.81 1.62
C GLU A 290 -21.60 -13.83 0.36
N GLY A 291 -21.39 -14.72 -0.64
CA GLY A 291 -22.15 -15.97 -0.82
C GLY A 291 -23.50 -15.71 -1.55
N GLY A 292 -23.94 -16.37 -2.62
CA GLY A 292 -23.71 -17.70 -3.20
C GLY A 292 -25.07 -18.21 -3.76
N HIS A 293 -25.04 -19.19 -4.68
CA HIS A 293 -26.19 -20.00 -5.20
C HIS A 293 -27.12 -19.30 -6.21
N HIS A 294 -27.67 -19.90 -7.28
CA HIS A 294 -27.91 -21.27 -7.79
C HIS A 294 -27.95 -21.15 -9.35
N GLY A 295 -27.61 -22.12 -10.20
CA GLY A 295 -28.22 -23.45 -10.38
C GLY A 295 -28.91 -23.52 -11.77
N ASP A 296 -28.56 -24.57 -12.53
CA ASP A 296 -28.96 -24.98 -13.91
C ASP A 296 -28.38 -24.20 -15.12
#